data_AF-A0AA41ZIX1-F1
#
_entry.id   AF-A0AA41ZIX1-F1
#
_cell.length_a   1.000
_cell.length_b   1.000
_cell.length_c   1.000
_cell.angle_alpha   90.00
_cell.angle_beta   90.00
_cell.angle_gamma   90.00
#
_symmetry.space_group_name_H-M   'P 1'
#
loop_
_entity.id
_entity.type
_entity.pdbx_description
1 polymer ?
#
loop_
_entity_poly.entity_id
_entity_poly.type
_entity_poly.pdbx_seq_one_letter_code
_entity_poly.pdbx_strand_id
1 'polypeptide(L)'
;MDTGFVDLDIILTRIRQPQSKVYFLDAVKAYKAGALRGALTSAWVALVYDLIAKYRELSTMGDTAATDFITKWDNATYSNNISKLLELEKNILENATNSTQIVNRIAYKHLERLREDRNLCAHPAFSAEADLFEPSPELVRLHLVNAVDLVLSQEPLLGNAILKLYEVDVQSTGFPTSNEHILDYVEQRYLRHVRAQNIRNFGTVLAKSLLMGDSSHLEPHHHKIILSLVAVRDRTPAAWTEVKESIIRLIDSLAPANRPRAIAFIAAFPNFWSQLQESTQTALQATIDNTDLEALTDYRILAGVAVPQLCDAVLPIIEGLNKKQLVEAITYNPLTELWGRAVEKYRHSSSFRGSENNFSDLIMPFAGQLNSQQLDQLLDAVIDNSQNWDAAETDTFLIRVLRNVAPADLPTTDARNRFYKEIHHIRRINKYEDVLSLLKSDGWSLPPAEEIPDD
;
A
#
# COMPACT_ATOMS: atom_id res chain seq x y z
N MET A 1 32.79 -25.68 6.93
CA MET A 1 33.42 -24.51 6.29
C MET A 1 33.89 -23.59 7.40
N ASP A 2 35.19 -23.34 7.49
CA ASP A 2 35.84 -22.61 8.60
C ASP A 2 35.25 -21.21 8.78
N THR A 3 34.46 -21.02 9.85
CA THR A 3 33.87 -19.74 10.25
C THR A 3 34.83 -18.94 11.14
N GLY A 4 36.11 -18.85 10.77
CA GLY A 4 37.15 -18.26 11.64
C GLY A 4 37.74 -16.94 11.17
N PHE A 5 38.00 -16.77 9.88
CA PHE A 5 38.76 -15.62 9.37
C PHE A 5 38.26 -15.21 7.99
N VAL A 6 37.61 -14.04 7.88
CA VAL A 6 37.34 -13.44 6.56
C VAL A 6 38.60 -12.74 6.06
N ASP A 7 39.09 -13.16 4.90
CA ASP A 7 40.25 -12.53 4.25
C ASP A 7 39.93 -11.06 3.88
N LEU A 8 40.87 -10.15 4.12
CA LEU A 8 40.74 -8.74 3.74
C LEU A 8 40.62 -8.57 2.22
N ASP A 9 41.18 -9.48 1.44
CA ASP A 9 41.04 -9.48 -0.01
C ASP A 9 39.62 -9.90 -0.45
N ILE A 10 38.93 -10.73 0.34
CA ILE A 10 37.52 -11.09 0.13
C ILE A 10 36.60 -9.92 0.50
N ILE A 11 36.85 -9.19 1.60
CA ILE A 11 35.99 -8.04 1.93
C ILE A 11 36.12 -6.91 0.90
N LEU A 12 37.29 -6.75 0.27
CA LEU A 12 37.51 -5.79 -0.82
C LEU A 12 36.60 -6.03 -2.03
N THR A 13 36.19 -7.27 -2.31
CA THR A 13 35.27 -7.56 -3.43
C THR A 13 33.83 -7.18 -3.11
N ARG A 14 33.48 -6.94 -1.84
CA ARG A 14 32.13 -6.57 -1.40
C ARG A 14 31.87 -5.06 -1.43
N ILE A 15 32.91 -4.25 -1.57
CA ILE A 15 32.78 -2.78 -1.65
C ILE A 15 32.13 -2.42 -2.97
N ARG A 16 30.98 -1.75 -2.88
CA ARG A 16 30.16 -1.38 -4.05
C ARG A 16 30.78 -0.26 -4.88
N GLN A 17 31.21 0.81 -4.21
CA GLN A 17 31.63 2.04 -4.87
C GLN A 17 33.11 1.92 -5.30
N PRO A 18 33.45 2.08 -6.60
CA PRO A 18 34.80 1.85 -7.10
C PRO A 18 35.91 2.73 -6.49
N GLN A 19 35.66 4.02 -6.31
CA GLN A 19 36.56 4.98 -5.70
C GLN A 19 36.73 4.76 -4.18
N SER A 20 35.66 4.44 -3.45
CA SER A 20 35.72 4.03 -2.04
C SER A 20 36.59 2.79 -1.89
N LYS A 21 36.49 1.84 -2.83
CA LYS A 21 37.36 0.65 -2.88
C LYS A 21 38.83 1.01 -3.08
N VAL A 22 39.14 2.02 -3.89
CA VAL A 22 40.52 2.53 -4.04
C VAL A 22 41.04 3.08 -2.71
N TYR A 23 40.27 3.94 -2.03
CA TYR A 23 40.70 4.48 -0.73
C TYR A 23 40.80 3.40 0.35
N PHE A 24 39.89 2.43 0.36
CA PHE A 24 39.94 1.33 1.31
C PHE A 24 41.11 0.38 1.04
N LEU A 25 41.54 0.22 -0.22
CA LEU A 25 42.72 -0.56 -0.57
C LEU A 25 43.99 0.01 0.07
N ASP A 26 44.09 1.33 0.25
CA ASP A 26 45.20 1.94 0.97
C ASP A 26 45.22 1.53 2.44
N ALA A 27 44.04 1.42 3.07
CA ALA A 27 43.91 0.92 4.44
C ALA A 27 44.37 -0.55 4.55
N VAL A 28 43.98 -1.40 3.61
CA VAL A 28 44.41 -2.81 3.57
C VAL A 28 45.92 -2.93 3.33
N LYS A 29 46.49 -2.13 2.43
CA LYS A 29 47.95 -2.11 2.19
C LYS A 29 48.72 -1.66 3.43
N ALA A 30 48.28 -0.58 4.08
CA ALA A 30 48.88 -0.09 5.31
C ALA A 30 48.83 -1.14 6.43
N TYR A 31 47.68 -1.83 6.57
CA TYR A 31 47.53 -2.93 7.52
C TYR A 31 48.52 -4.07 7.24
N LYS A 32 48.58 -4.54 5.99
CA LYS A 32 49.49 -5.62 5.57
C LYS A 32 50.97 -5.24 5.75
N ALA A 33 51.31 -3.95 5.66
CA ALA A 33 52.66 -3.43 5.89
C ALA A 33 53.00 -3.17 7.38
N GLY A 34 52.06 -3.39 8.31
CA GLY A 34 52.24 -3.10 9.74
C GLY A 34 52.10 -1.63 10.12
N ALA A 35 51.68 -0.77 9.19
CA ALA A 35 51.39 0.65 9.45
C ALA A 35 49.97 0.81 10.02
N LEU A 36 49.74 0.33 11.25
CA LEU A 36 48.41 0.16 11.84
C LEU A 36 47.67 1.49 12.06
N ARG A 37 48.35 2.53 12.55
CA ARG A 37 47.80 3.90 12.64
C ARG A 37 47.39 4.48 11.28
N GLY A 38 48.21 4.21 10.25
CA GLY A 38 47.92 4.61 8.87
C GLY A 38 46.70 3.88 8.32
N ALA A 39 46.56 2.59 8.62
CA ALA A 39 45.41 1.79 8.20
C ALA A 39 44.08 2.33 8.74
N LEU A 40 44.01 2.70 10.04
CA LEU A 40 42.80 3.32 10.61
C LEU A 40 42.47 4.66 9.96
N THR A 41 43.49 5.47 9.71
CA THR A 41 43.32 6.78 9.05
C THR A 41 42.77 6.62 7.64
N SER A 42 43.33 5.71 6.83
CA SER A 42 42.83 5.41 5.48
C SER A 42 41.44 4.78 5.49
N ALA A 43 41.13 3.91 6.47
CA ALA A 43 39.81 3.31 6.61
C ALA A 43 38.73 4.36 6.89
N TRP A 44 39.03 5.33 7.75
CA TRP A 44 38.15 6.47 8.03
C TRP A 44 37.90 7.33 6.79
N VAL A 45 38.95 7.63 6.02
CA VAL A 45 38.80 8.38 4.74
C VAL A 45 37.89 7.64 3.76
N ALA A 46 38.08 6.33 3.60
CA ALA A 46 37.23 5.52 2.74
C ALA A 46 35.76 5.53 3.20
N LEU A 47 35.52 5.43 4.51
CA LEU A 47 34.19 5.48 5.12
C LEU A 47 33.47 6.80 4.84
N VAL A 48 34.13 7.93 5.11
CA VAL A 48 33.57 9.28 4.92
C VAL A 48 33.27 9.54 3.45
N TYR A 49 34.20 9.19 2.57
CA TYR A 49 33.99 9.33 1.12
C TYR A 49 32.77 8.54 0.65
N ASP A 50 32.63 7.29 1.11
CA ASP A 50 31.52 6.43 0.73
C ASP A 50 30.17 6.97 1.22
N LEU A 51 30.10 7.50 2.43
CA LEU A 51 28.90 8.17 2.95
C LEU A 51 28.53 9.40 2.13
N ILE A 52 29.50 10.21 1.70
CA ILE A 52 29.26 11.37 0.82
C ILE A 52 28.76 10.90 -0.55
N ALA A 53 29.35 9.86 -1.13
CA ALA A 53 28.89 9.28 -2.39
C ALA A 53 27.43 8.80 -2.27
N LYS A 54 27.11 8.08 -1.19
CA LYS A 54 25.73 7.66 -0.86
C LYS A 54 24.78 8.84 -0.69
N TYR A 55 25.21 9.91 -0.05
CA TYR A 55 24.37 11.11 0.13
C TYR A 55 24.07 11.78 -1.21
N ARG A 56 25.02 11.79 -2.17
CA ARG A 56 24.77 12.27 -3.53
C ARG A 56 23.77 11.39 -4.28
N GLU A 57 23.87 10.07 -4.13
CA GLU A 57 22.86 9.13 -4.66
C GLU A 57 21.47 9.43 -4.06
N LEU A 58 21.37 9.57 -2.73
CA LEU A 58 20.11 9.88 -2.05
C LEU A 58 19.54 11.26 -2.42
N SER A 59 20.40 12.26 -2.58
CA SER A 59 19.99 13.60 -3.02
C SER A 59 19.40 13.56 -4.44
N THR A 60 20.00 12.79 -5.34
CA THR A 60 19.46 12.55 -6.70
C THR A 60 18.09 11.86 -6.65
N MET A 61 17.88 10.99 -5.66
CA MET A 61 16.59 10.33 -5.40
C MET A 61 15.60 11.22 -4.61
N GLY A 62 15.97 12.45 -4.28
CA GLY A 62 15.14 13.46 -3.63
C GLY A 62 15.00 13.31 -2.12
N ASP A 63 16.02 12.79 -1.42
CA ASP A 63 16.13 12.88 0.04
C ASP A 63 16.55 14.29 0.46
N THR A 64 15.70 14.99 1.22
CA THR A 64 15.94 16.38 1.62
C THR A 64 17.08 16.51 2.63
N ALA A 65 17.20 15.56 3.58
CA ALA A 65 18.26 15.59 4.58
C ALA A 65 19.65 15.37 3.96
N ALA A 66 19.76 14.44 3.01
CA ALA A 66 20.97 14.22 2.24
C ALA A 66 21.29 15.44 1.36
N THR A 67 20.27 16.04 0.72
CA THR A 67 20.44 17.25 -0.10
C THR A 67 20.94 18.43 0.72
N ASP A 68 20.40 18.66 1.91
CA ASP A 68 20.83 19.71 2.83
C ASP A 68 22.28 19.52 3.26
N PHE A 69 22.68 18.27 3.56
CA PHE A 69 24.05 17.96 3.96
C PHE A 69 25.03 18.15 2.81
N ILE A 70 24.73 17.64 1.60
CA ILE A 70 25.58 17.79 0.41
C ILE A 70 25.70 19.26 0.03
N THR A 71 24.63 20.04 0.09
CA THR A 71 24.68 21.49 -0.18
C THR A 71 25.63 22.19 0.79
N LYS A 72 25.58 21.87 2.08
CA LYS A 72 26.53 22.40 3.08
C LYS A 72 27.96 21.97 2.78
N TRP A 73 28.18 20.72 2.39
CA TRP A 73 29.49 20.17 2.05
C TRP A 73 30.09 20.83 0.81
N ASP A 74 29.32 20.94 -0.27
CA ASP A 74 29.76 21.51 -1.54
C ASP A 74 30.02 23.02 -1.38
N ASN A 75 29.19 23.75 -0.62
CA ASN A 75 29.44 25.16 -0.28
C ASN A 75 30.73 25.35 0.53
N ALA A 76 30.99 24.47 1.51
CA ALA A 76 32.23 24.51 2.28
C ALA A 76 33.46 24.17 1.42
N THR A 77 33.31 23.25 0.47
CA THR A 77 34.35 22.90 -0.51
C THR A 77 34.64 24.06 -1.46
N TYR A 78 33.59 24.68 -2.03
CA TYR A 78 33.72 25.82 -2.95
C TYR A 78 34.36 27.04 -2.29
N SER A 79 33.99 27.33 -1.03
CA SER A 79 34.57 28.43 -0.25
C SER A 79 35.91 28.09 0.42
N ASN A 80 36.45 26.88 0.20
CA ASN A 80 37.66 26.37 0.83
C ASN A 80 37.67 26.51 2.37
N ASN A 81 36.51 26.32 3.00
CA ASN A 81 36.33 26.46 4.44
C ASN A 81 36.68 25.15 5.16
N ILE A 82 37.97 24.95 5.43
CA ILE A 82 38.52 23.76 6.08
C ILE A 82 37.86 23.49 7.44
N SER A 83 37.65 24.54 8.25
CA SER A 83 37.00 24.41 9.57
C SER A 83 35.61 23.79 9.44
N LYS A 84 34.83 24.25 8.44
CA LYS A 84 33.49 23.71 8.21
C LYS A 84 33.52 22.28 7.67
N LEU A 85 34.46 21.95 6.80
CA LEU A 85 34.62 20.56 6.30
C LEU A 85 34.95 19.59 7.43
N LEU A 86 35.85 19.97 8.35
CA LEU A 86 36.17 19.16 9.53
C LEU A 86 34.97 19.00 10.49
N GLU A 87 34.17 20.06 10.66
CA GLU A 87 32.92 19.99 11.43
C GLU A 87 31.91 19.01 10.79
N LEU A 88 31.74 19.08 9.47
CA LEU A 88 30.84 18.18 8.73
C LEU A 88 31.33 16.73 8.78
N GLU A 89 32.63 16.49 8.60
CA GLU A 89 33.24 15.17 8.73
C GLU A 89 33.01 14.58 10.12
N LYS A 90 33.20 15.38 11.18
CA LYS A 90 32.98 14.94 12.57
C LYS A 90 31.54 14.47 12.79
N ASN A 91 30.58 15.16 12.19
CA ASN A 91 29.15 14.95 12.42
C ASN A 91 28.49 14.03 11.39
N ILE A 92 29.23 13.51 10.39
CA ILE A 92 28.65 12.73 9.29
C ILE A 92 27.99 11.43 9.78
N LEU A 93 28.56 10.74 10.77
CA LEU A 93 27.98 9.53 11.35
C LEU A 93 26.69 9.81 12.11
N GLU A 94 26.66 10.92 12.84
CA GLU A 94 25.47 11.37 13.57
C GLU A 94 24.34 11.70 12.58
N ASN A 95 24.66 12.45 11.53
CA ASN A 95 23.71 12.77 10.46
C ASN A 95 23.25 11.49 9.72
N ALA A 96 24.15 10.55 9.46
CA ALA A 96 23.85 9.27 8.81
C ALA A 96 22.92 8.38 9.63
N THR A 97 22.89 8.59 10.94
CA THR A 97 22.06 7.82 11.88
C THR A 97 20.73 8.51 12.15
N ASN A 98 20.76 9.82 12.40
CA ASN A 98 19.62 10.58 12.89
C ASN A 98 18.79 11.19 11.76
N SER A 99 19.41 11.55 10.64
CA SER A 99 18.75 12.28 9.56
C SER A 99 18.43 11.38 8.36
N THR A 100 19.44 10.71 7.79
CA THR A 100 19.26 9.88 6.58
C THR A 100 19.00 8.39 6.89
N GLN A 101 19.26 7.96 8.13
CA GLN A 101 19.08 6.58 8.62
C GLN A 101 19.80 5.49 7.79
N ILE A 102 20.86 5.85 7.06
CA ILE A 102 21.71 4.89 6.33
C ILE A 102 22.41 3.95 7.32
N VAL A 103 22.80 4.49 8.48
CA VAL A 103 23.50 3.79 9.56
C VAL A 103 22.54 3.61 10.75
N ASN A 104 22.43 2.39 11.28
CA ASN A 104 21.61 2.16 12.48
C ASN A 104 22.39 2.51 13.77
N ARG A 105 21.70 2.63 14.91
CA ARG A 105 22.31 3.00 16.19
C ARG A 105 23.42 2.04 16.68
N ILE A 106 23.36 0.76 16.36
CA ILE A 106 24.40 -0.21 16.74
C ILE A 106 25.63 -0.01 15.85
N ALA A 107 25.42 0.10 14.53
CA ALA A 107 26.46 0.40 13.57
C ALA A 107 27.16 1.73 13.87
N TYR A 108 26.39 2.76 14.24
CA TYR A 108 26.92 4.04 14.72
C TYR A 108 27.93 3.85 15.84
N LYS A 109 27.59 3.07 16.88
CA LYS A 109 28.53 2.82 18.00
C LYS A 109 29.84 2.17 17.54
N HIS A 110 29.80 1.26 16.57
CA HIS A 110 31.01 0.62 16.04
C HIS A 110 31.84 1.59 15.19
N LEU A 111 31.19 2.42 14.36
CA LEU A 111 31.87 3.38 13.50
C LEU A 111 32.40 4.61 14.26
N GLU A 112 31.71 5.02 15.32
CA GLU A 112 32.16 6.09 16.21
C GLU A 112 33.48 5.70 16.89
N ARG A 113 33.63 4.43 17.30
CA ARG A 113 34.88 3.90 17.84
C ARG A 113 36.04 3.96 16.84
N LEU A 114 35.79 3.70 15.56
CA LEU A 114 36.81 3.89 14.52
C LEU A 114 37.29 5.34 14.48
N ARG A 115 36.36 6.31 14.57
CA ARG A 115 36.71 7.74 14.61
C ARG A 115 37.54 8.08 15.85
N GLU A 116 37.12 7.59 17.02
CA GLU A 116 37.82 7.79 18.29
C GLU A 116 39.25 7.22 18.26
N ASP A 117 39.40 5.97 17.85
CA ASP A 117 40.72 5.31 17.75
C ASP A 117 41.61 5.99 16.70
N ARG A 118 41.04 6.42 15.56
CA ARG A 118 41.76 7.22 14.57
C ARG A 118 42.25 8.54 15.18
N ASN A 119 41.44 9.20 16.00
CA ASN A 119 41.82 10.46 16.64
C ASN A 119 42.96 10.24 17.65
N LEU A 120 42.94 9.14 18.41
CA LEU A 120 44.04 8.75 19.30
C LEU A 120 45.33 8.46 18.52
N CYS A 121 45.24 7.90 17.31
CA CYS A 121 46.40 7.67 16.44
C CYS A 121 47.00 8.97 15.88
N ALA A 122 46.17 9.99 15.65
CA ALA A 122 46.55 11.25 15.00
C ALA A 122 46.99 12.35 15.98
N HIS A 123 46.52 12.31 17.23
CA HIS A 123 46.85 13.29 18.25
C HIS A 123 47.72 12.65 19.34
N PRO A 124 49.01 13.02 19.45
CA PRO A 124 49.80 12.64 20.62
C PRO A 124 49.13 13.21 21.86
N ALA A 125 48.90 12.38 22.88
CA ALA A 125 48.52 12.90 24.19
C ALA A 125 49.67 13.79 24.65
N PHE A 126 49.44 15.11 24.74
CA PHE A 126 50.44 16.08 25.18
C PHE A 126 50.71 15.99 26.70
N SER A 127 50.92 14.77 27.23
CA SER A 127 51.49 14.54 28.54
C SER A 127 52.93 14.05 28.37
N ALA A 128 53.82 14.48 29.26
CA ALA A 128 55.27 14.27 29.17
C ALA A 128 55.72 12.78 29.23
N GLU A 129 54.79 11.83 29.34
CA GLU A 129 55.03 10.40 29.55
C GLU A 129 54.15 9.48 28.66
N ALA A 130 53.36 10.01 27.71
CA ALA A 130 52.47 9.18 26.90
C ALA A 130 53.02 8.91 25.50
N ASP A 131 53.33 7.64 25.22
CA ASP A 131 53.48 7.15 23.84
C ASP A 131 52.20 7.39 23.04
N LEU A 132 52.35 7.64 21.73
CA LEU A 132 51.20 7.65 20.82
C LEU A 132 50.47 6.32 20.90
N PHE A 133 49.14 6.38 20.90
CA PHE A 133 48.31 5.17 20.87
C PHE A 133 48.66 4.31 19.66
N GLU A 134 49.12 3.09 19.90
CA GLU A 134 49.42 2.09 18.88
C GLU A 134 48.34 0.98 18.95
N PRO A 135 47.44 0.90 17.96
CA PRO A 135 46.37 -0.10 17.96
C PRO A 135 46.93 -1.49 17.68
N SER A 136 46.29 -2.54 18.21
CA SER A 136 46.68 -3.92 17.86
C SER A 136 46.22 -4.28 16.44
N PRO A 137 46.88 -5.26 15.77
CA PRO A 137 46.43 -5.76 14.47
C PRO A 137 44.96 -6.24 14.46
N GLU A 138 44.48 -6.82 15.55
CA GLU A 138 43.11 -7.33 15.68
C GLU A 138 42.12 -6.17 15.77
N LEU A 139 42.45 -5.10 16.49
CA LEU A 139 41.62 -3.90 16.58
C LEU A 139 41.50 -3.23 15.20
N VAL A 140 42.60 -3.08 14.47
CA VAL A 140 42.56 -2.53 13.11
C VAL A 140 41.72 -3.41 12.20
N ARG A 141 41.89 -4.73 12.27
CA ARG A 141 41.11 -5.67 11.46
C ARG A 141 39.61 -5.59 11.77
N LEU A 142 39.23 -5.47 13.04
CA LEU A 142 37.83 -5.27 13.44
C LEU A 142 37.24 -4.03 12.75
N HIS A 143 37.97 -2.92 12.77
CA HIS A 143 37.53 -1.67 12.13
C HIS A 143 37.41 -1.79 10.62
N LEU A 144 38.37 -2.45 9.96
CA LEU A 144 38.33 -2.70 8.51
C LEU A 144 37.09 -3.53 8.13
N VAL A 145 36.82 -4.61 8.86
CA VAL A 145 35.63 -5.45 8.63
C VAL A 145 34.35 -4.66 8.87
N ASN A 146 34.24 -3.94 9.99
CA ASN A 146 33.07 -3.14 10.32
C ASN A 146 32.80 -2.03 9.30
N ALA A 147 33.84 -1.33 8.80
CA ALA A 147 33.67 -0.31 7.78
C ALA A 147 33.06 -0.88 6.50
N VAL A 148 33.47 -2.09 6.10
CA VAL A 148 32.91 -2.76 4.92
C VAL A 148 31.50 -3.27 5.17
N ASP A 149 31.30 -4.02 6.25
CA ASP A 149 30.03 -4.67 6.55
C ASP A 149 28.92 -3.67 6.83
N LEU A 150 29.22 -2.60 7.57
CA LEU A 150 28.22 -1.65 8.03
C LEU A 150 27.99 -0.50 7.05
N VAL A 151 28.96 -0.19 6.19
CA VAL A 151 28.86 0.94 5.25
C VAL A 151 29.26 0.54 3.84
N LEU A 152 30.53 0.25 3.52
CA LEU A 152 31.02 0.23 2.13
C LEU A 152 30.36 -0.85 1.24
N SER A 153 29.83 -1.92 1.83
CA SER A 153 29.07 -2.96 1.11
C SER A 153 27.56 -2.72 1.07
N GLN A 154 27.05 -1.79 1.87
CA GLN A 154 25.62 -1.50 1.98
C GLN A 154 25.16 -0.55 0.88
N GLU A 155 23.91 -0.70 0.43
CA GLU A 155 23.27 0.23 -0.49
C GLU A 155 22.78 1.51 0.23
N PRO A 156 22.76 2.67 -0.43
CA PRO A 156 22.04 3.85 0.08
C PRO A 156 20.53 3.63 -0.09
N LEU A 157 19.91 2.94 0.88
CA LEU A 157 18.46 2.73 0.85
C LEU A 157 17.73 3.93 1.45
N LEU A 158 16.96 4.61 0.60
CA LEU A 158 16.07 5.69 0.97
C LEU A 158 14.80 5.11 1.60
N GLY A 159 14.47 5.51 2.83
CA GLY A 159 13.18 5.16 3.45
C GLY A 159 11.96 5.63 2.63
N ASN A 160 12.13 6.63 1.74
CA ASN A 160 11.10 7.17 0.83
C ASN A 160 11.23 6.70 -0.64
N ALA A 161 12.30 6.01 -1.06
CA ALA A 161 12.41 5.56 -2.46
C ALA A 161 11.45 4.42 -2.74
N ILE A 162 11.24 3.53 -1.76
CA ILE A 162 10.23 2.48 -1.84
C ILE A 162 8.83 3.08 -2.03
N LEU A 163 8.54 4.19 -1.34
CA LEU A 163 7.27 4.90 -1.47
C LEU A 163 7.10 5.53 -2.86
N LYS A 164 8.09 6.28 -3.34
CA LYS A 164 8.06 6.86 -4.70
C LYS A 164 7.93 5.77 -5.77
N LEU A 165 8.64 4.66 -5.61
CA LEU A 165 8.55 3.52 -6.51
C LEU A 165 7.14 2.91 -6.47
N TYR A 166 6.58 2.70 -5.29
CA TYR A 166 5.23 2.17 -5.12
C TYR A 166 4.17 3.11 -5.73
N GLU A 167 4.29 4.42 -5.52
CA GLU A 167 3.37 5.42 -6.09
C GLU A 167 3.34 5.34 -7.62
N VAL A 168 4.49 5.22 -8.28
CA VAL A 168 4.56 5.04 -9.73
C VAL A 168 3.98 3.69 -10.15
N ASP A 169 4.31 2.62 -9.42
CA ASP A 169 3.93 1.27 -9.75
C ASP A 169 2.41 1.04 -9.62
N VAL A 170 1.79 1.50 -8.52
CA VAL A 170 0.35 1.30 -8.24
C VAL A 170 -0.56 1.95 -9.30
N GLN A 171 -0.08 3.04 -9.91
CA GLN A 171 -0.72 3.75 -11.01
C GLN A 171 -0.49 3.06 -12.37
N SER A 172 0.47 2.15 -12.47
CA SER A 172 0.82 1.50 -13.72
C SER A 172 -0.19 0.42 -14.12
N THR A 173 -0.27 0.16 -15.44
CA THR A 173 -1.04 -0.96 -16.01
C THR A 173 -0.46 -2.32 -15.65
N GLY A 174 0.80 -2.38 -15.22
CA GLY A 174 1.49 -3.60 -14.82
C GLY A 174 1.21 -4.03 -13.38
N PHE A 175 0.58 -3.16 -12.57
CA PHE A 175 0.23 -3.51 -11.20
C PHE A 175 -0.90 -4.54 -11.17
N PRO A 176 -0.80 -5.62 -10.37
CA PRO A 176 -1.82 -6.67 -10.34
C PRO A 176 -3.22 -6.14 -9.98
N THR A 177 -4.25 -6.81 -10.49
CA THR A 177 -5.67 -6.42 -10.26
C THR A 177 -6.41 -7.37 -9.33
N SER A 178 -6.04 -8.65 -9.30
CA SER A 178 -6.65 -9.64 -8.40
C SER A 178 -6.08 -9.55 -6.99
N ASN A 179 -6.95 -9.69 -5.98
CA ASN A 179 -6.59 -9.52 -4.57
C ASN A 179 -5.36 -10.36 -4.15
N GLU A 180 -5.35 -11.66 -4.46
CA GLU A 180 -4.25 -12.56 -4.09
C GLU A 180 -2.91 -12.13 -4.70
N HIS A 181 -2.89 -11.86 -6.01
CA HIS A 181 -1.67 -11.40 -6.68
C HIS A 181 -1.18 -10.05 -6.17
N ILE A 182 -2.06 -9.14 -5.74
CA ILE A 182 -1.63 -7.88 -5.11
C ILE A 182 -0.87 -8.16 -3.82
N LEU A 183 -1.37 -9.05 -2.97
CA LEU A 183 -0.71 -9.41 -1.71
C LEU A 183 0.68 -10.00 -1.95
N ASP A 184 0.80 -10.95 -2.88
CA ASP A 184 2.07 -11.60 -3.20
C ASP A 184 3.05 -10.64 -3.87
N TYR A 185 2.58 -9.79 -4.78
CA TYR A 185 3.41 -8.77 -5.44
C TYR A 185 3.97 -7.77 -4.43
N VAL A 186 3.12 -7.27 -3.53
CA VAL A 186 3.53 -6.30 -2.51
C VAL A 186 4.54 -6.92 -1.56
N GLU A 187 4.31 -8.16 -1.14
CA GLU A 187 5.27 -8.90 -0.33
C GLU A 187 6.64 -8.99 -1.03
N GLN A 188 6.66 -9.51 -2.25
CA GLN A 188 7.91 -9.77 -2.96
C GLN A 188 8.69 -8.49 -3.28
N ARG A 189 8.01 -7.41 -3.63
CA ARG A 189 8.63 -6.18 -4.14
C ARG A 189 8.92 -5.13 -3.08
N TYR A 190 8.08 -5.03 -2.05
CA TYR A 190 8.15 -3.93 -1.08
C TYR A 190 8.35 -4.37 0.37
N LEU A 191 8.18 -5.66 0.70
CA LEU A 191 8.32 -6.15 2.07
C LEU A 191 9.51 -7.11 2.21
N ARG A 192 9.71 -8.01 1.24
CA ARG A 192 10.75 -9.04 1.27
C ARG A 192 12.13 -8.38 1.16
N HIS A 193 13.04 -8.77 2.05
CA HIS A 193 14.39 -8.20 2.15
C HIS A 193 14.45 -6.69 2.49
N VAL A 194 13.32 -6.10 2.92
CA VAL A 194 13.27 -4.71 3.40
C VAL A 194 13.42 -4.67 4.93
N ARG A 195 14.14 -3.68 5.46
CA ARG A 195 14.33 -3.49 6.90
C ARG A 195 12.99 -3.14 7.57
N ALA A 196 12.76 -3.64 8.79
CA ALA A 196 11.52 -3.42 9.53
C ALA A 196 11.12 -1.93 9.67
N GLN A 197 12.08 -1.02 9.89
CA GLN A 197 11.80 0.43 9.95
C GLN A 197 11.21 0.97 8.64
N ASN A 198 11.70 0.51 7.50
CA ASN A 198 11.21 0.97 6.20
C ASN A 198 9.82 0.40 5.91
N ILE A 199 9.56 -0.84 6.31
CA ILE A 199 8.22 -1.44 6.24
C ILE A 199 7.21 -0.66 7.10
N ARG A 200 7.63 -0.22 8.30
CA ARG A 200 6.80 0.64 9.15
C ARG A 200 6.48 1.97 8.51
N ASN A 201 7.49 2.64 7.95
CA ASN A 201 7.31 3.91 7.25
C ASN A 201 6.37 3.71 6.04
N PHE A 202 6.59 2.65 5.26
CA PHE A 202 5.77 2.28 4.13
C PHE A 202 4.29 2.09 4.52
N GLY A 203 4.00 1.22 5.49
CA GLY A 203 2.64 0.99 5.98
C GLY A 203 1.98 2.25 6.56
N THR A 204 2.74 3.09 7.27
CA THR A 204 2.22 4.35 7.82
C THR A 204 1.83 5.34 6.72
N VAL A 205 2.61 5.42 5.63
CA VAL A 205 2.29 6.30 4.51
C VAL A 205 1.11 5.77 3.69
N LEU A 206 1.02 4.46 3.46
CA LEU A 206 -0.18 3.86 2.86
C LEU A 206 -1.45 4.17 3.66
N ALA A 207 -1.38 4.12 5.00
CA ALA A 207 -2.52 4.48 5.82
C ALA A 207 -2.83 5.99 5.78
N LYS A 208 -1.80 6.85 5.76
CA LYS A 208 -1.99 8.30 5.61
C LYS A 208 -2.66 8.66 4.29
N SER A 209 -2.28 8.03 3.17
CA SER A 209 -2.91 8.31 1.88
C SER A 209 -4.40 7.96 1.86
N LEU A 210 -4.81 6.93 2.62
CA LEU A 210 -6.22 6.58 2.81
C LEU A 210 -6.97 7.53 3.75
N LEU A 211 -6.30 8.10 4.76
CA LEU A 211 -6.94 8.89 5.83
C LEU A 211 -6.93 10.41 5.61
N MET A 212 -5.87 10.97 5.03
CA MET A 212 -5.62 12.42 5.04
C MET A 212 -6.16 13.17 3.82
N GLY A 213 -6.38 12.48 2.69
CA GLY A 213 -6.91 13.09 1.47
C GLY A 213 -5.96 14.08 0.77
N ASP A 214 -4.69 14.12 1.16
CA ASP A 214 -3.64 14.97 0.57
C ASP A 214 -3.08 14.39 -0.74
N SER A 215 -3.36 13.12 -1.00
CA SER A 215 -2.79 12.33 -2.10
C SER A 215 -3.82 12.08 -3.21
N SER A 216 -4.35 13.16 -3.81
CA SER A 216 -5.46 13.08 -4.78
C SER A 216 -5.19 12.20 -5.99
N HIS A 217 -3.93 12.10 -6.43
CA HIS A 217 -3.50 11.22 -7.53
C HIS A 217 -3.60 9.72 -7.20
N LEU A 218 -3.68 9.35 -5.91
CA LEU A 218 -3.82 7.97 -5.45
C LEU A 218 -5.27 7.56 -5.19
N GLU A 219 -6.21 8.51 -5.13
CA GLU A 219 -7.63 8.25 -4.85
C GLU A 219 -8.26 7.22 -5.82
N PRO A 220 -7.98 7.22 -7.15
CA PRO A 220 -8.50 6.20 -8.06
C PRO A 220 -7.97 4.78 -7.80
N HIS A 221 -6.96 4.63 -6.95
CA HIS A 221 -6.27 3.37 -6.68
C HIS A 221 -6.43 2.90 -5.22
N HIS A 222 -7.42 3.46 -4.50
CA HIS A 222 -7.71 3.14 -3.11
C HIS A 222 -7.77 1.62 -2.79
N HIS A 223 -8.41 0.80 -3.64
CA HIS A 223 -8.51 -0.65 -3.45
C HIS A 223 -7.14 -1.34 -3.45
N LYS A 224 -6.27 -0.96 -4.40
CA LYS A 224 -4.88 -1.47 -4.46
C LYS A 224 -4.09 -1.08 -3.21
N ILE A 225 -4.32 0.12 -2.69
CA ILE A 225 -3.66 0.64 -1.48
C ILE A 225 -4.15 -0.08 -0.23
N ILE A 226 -5.46 -0.31 -0.10
CA ILE A 226 -6.06 -1.11 0.99
C ILE A 226 -5.42 -2.50 1.00
N LEU A 227 -5.38 -3.19 -0.14
CA LEU A 227 -4.78 -4.52 -0.25
C LEU A 227 -3.27 -4.51 0.02
N SER A 228 -2.56 -3.45 -0.37
CA SER A 228 -1.14 -3.31 -0.03
C SER A 228 -0.92 -3.13 1.47
N LEU A 229 -1.81 -2.41 2.15
CA LEU A 229 -1.77 -2.29 3.61
C LEU A 229 -2.18 -3.60 4.30
N VAL A 230 -3.10 -4.37 3.72
CA VAL A 230 -3.40 -5.76 4.14
C VAL A 230 -2.15 -6.64 4.02
N ALA A 231 -1.37 -6.53 2.94
CA ALA A 231 -0.11 -7.26 2.81
C ALA A 231 0.89 -6.89 3.92
N VAL A 232 0.99 -5.60 4.28
CA VAL A 232 1.82 -5.17 5.43
C VAL A 232 1.33 -5.82 6.73
N ARG A 233 0.02 -5.81 6.99
CA ARG A 233 -0.60 -6.44 8.17
C ARG A 233 -0.28 -7.93 8.26
N ASP A 234 -0.52 -8.66 7.18
CA ASP A 234 -0.53 -10.12 7.19
C ASP A 234 0.87 -10.72 7.00
N ARG A 235 1.73 -10.09 6.19
CA ARG A 235 3.07 -10.61 5.85
C ARG A 235 4.17 -10.08 6.77
N THR A 236 3.91 -9.00 7.52
CA THR A 236 4.92 -8.39 8.41
C THR A 236 4.41 -8.09 9.83
N PRO A 237 3.99 -9.10 10.63
CA PRO A 237 3.35 -8.88 11.94
C PRO A 237 4.19 -8.04 12.92
N ALA A 238 5.51 -8.19 12.90
CA ALA A 238 6.42 -7.44 13.77
C ALA A 238 6.43 -5.93 13.46
N ALA A 239 6.33 -5.54 12.17
CA ALA A 239 6.24 -4.14 11.78
C ALA A 239 4.80 -3.61 11.98
N TRP A 240 3.79 -4.47 11.79
CA TRP A 240 2.39 -4.10 11.87
C TRP A 240 1.99 -3.51 13.23
N THR A 241 2.52 -4.02 14.35
CA THR A 241 2.20 -3.48 15.68
C THR A 241 2.45 -1.97 15.78
N GLU A 242 3.61 -1.49 15.32
CA GLU A 242 3.96 -0.07 15.37
C GLU A 242 3.18 0.76 14.31
N VAL A 243 2.90 0.18 13.14
CA VAL A 243 2.06 0.80 12.11
C VAL A 243 0.65 1.01 12.64
N LYS A 244 0.07 -0.02 13.25
CA LYS A 244 -1.26 -0.01 13.85
C LYS A 244 -1.40 1.08 14.91
N GLU A 245 -0.44 1.21 15.82
CA GLU A 245 -0.45 2.31 16.80
C GLU A 245 -0.41 3.69 16.15
N SER A 246 0.37 3.84 15.07
CA SER A 246 0.44 5.09 14.32
C SER A 246 -0.87 5.42 13.62
N ILE A 247 -1.57 4.41 13.08
CA ILE A 247 -2.90 4.55 12.47
C ILE A 247 -3.93 4.96 13.51
N ILE A 248 -3.94 4.35 14.70
CA ILE A 248 -4.86 4.74 15.79
C ILE A 248 -4.66 6.21 16.15
N ARG A 249 -3.41 6.65 16.36
CA ARG A 249 -3.09 8.06 16.62
C ARG A 249 -3.55 8.99 15.50
N LEU A 250 -3.37 8.59 14.24
CA LEU A 250 -3.84 9.37 13.09
C LEU A 250 -5.35 9.54 13.10
N ILE A 251 -6.10 8.46 13.30
CA ILE A 251 -7.58 8.49 13.34
C ILE A 251 -8.07 9.34 14.51
N ASP A 252 -7.49 9.20 15.71
CA ASP A 252 -7.88 10.00 16.89
C ASP A 252 -7.58 11.50 16.73
N SER A 253 -6.60 11.86 15.91
CA SER A 253 -6.21 13.25 15.64
C SER A 253 -6.84 13.84 14.37
N LEU A 254 -7.74 13.09 13.71
CA LEU A 254 -8.18 13.41 12.36
C LEU A 254 -9.14 14.62 12.33
N ALA A 255 -8.89 15.54 11.39
CA ALA A 255 -9.75 16.69 11.18
C ALA A 255 -11.18 16.28 10.75
N PRO A 256 -12.22 17.06 11.09
CA PRO A 256 -13.62 16.72 10.77
C PRO A 256 -13.86 16.40 9.29
N ALA A 257 -13.24 17.14 8.37
CA ALA A 257 -13.37 16.95 6.93
C ALA A 257 -12.90 15.56 6.43
N ASN A 258 -12.07 14.85 7.21
CA ASN A 258 -11.53 13.55 6.86
C ASN A 258 -12.22 12.39 7.57
N ARG A 259 -13.24 12.64 8.41
CA ARG A 259 -13.97 11.57 9.11
C ARG A 259 -14.65 10.55 8.18
N PRO A 260 -15.22 10.91 7.01
CA PRO A 260 -15.72 9.92 6.06
C PRO A 260 -14.63 8.93 5.60
N ARG A 261 -13.38 9.38 5.47
CA ARG A 261 -12.24 8.52 5.16
C ARG A 261 -11.92 7.56 6.30
N ALA A 262 -11.99 8.01 7.54
CA ALA A 262 -11.83 7.13 8.71
C ALA A 262 -12.93 6.06 8.75
N ILE A 263 -14.18 6.41 8.47
CA ILE A 263 -15.29 5.44 8.41
C ILE A 263 -15.02 4.37 7.35
N ALA A 264 -14.66 4.77 6.14
CA ALA A 264 -14.28 3.84 5.08
C ALA A 264 -13.05 2.99 5.42
N PHE A 265 -12.05 3.59 6.09
CA PHE A 265 -10.88 2.86 6.56
C PHE A 265 -11.24 1.78 7.59
N ILE A 266 -12.10 2.11 8.57
CA ILE A 266 -12.54 1.16 9.59
C ILE A 266 -13.40 0.05 8.98
N ALA A 267 -14.20 0.36 7.95
CA ALA A 267 -14.91 -0.67 7.20
C ALA A 267 -13.96 -1.70 6.56
N ALA A 268 -12.82 -1.25 6.03
CA ALA A 268 -11.77 -2.13 5.50
C ALA A 268 -10.95 -2.84 6.60
N PHE A 269 -10.84 -2.24 7.79
CA PHE A 269 -10.11 -2.79 8.94
C PHE A 269 -10.95 -2.71 10.25
N PRO A 270 -11.98 -3.56 10.42
CA PRO A 270 -12.96 -3.41 11.51
C PRO A 270 -12.36 -3.47 12.92
N ASN A 271 -11.26 -4.19 13.09
CA ASN A 271 -10.56 -4.35 14.37
C ASN A 271 -10.01 -3.02 14.94
N PHE A 272 -9.95 -1.94 14.16
CA PHE A 272 -9.52 -0.64 14.69
C PHE A 272 -10.57 0.01 15.59
N TRP A 273 -11.87 -0.22 15.36
CA TRP A 273 -12.95 0.47 16.08
C TRP A 273 -12.78 0.42 17.60
N SER A 274 -12.60 -0.78 18.16
CA SER A 274 -12.49 -1.02 19.60
C SER A 274 -11.23 -0.44 20.26
N GLN A 275 -10.30 0.10 19.47
CA GLN A 275 -9.02 0.64 19.94
C GLN A 275 -8.93 2.16 19.83
N LEU A 276 -9.93 2.79 19.19
CA LEU A 276 -10.03 4.24 19.13
C LEU A 276 -10.51 4.81 20.47
N GLN A 277 -10.24 6.10 20.70
CA GLN A 277 -10.79 6.80 21.86
C GLN A 277 -12.33 6.88 21.77
N GLU A 278 -13.01 6.86 22.91
CA GLU A 278 -14.48 7.00 22.97
C GLU A 278 -14.95 8.32 22.34
N SER A 279 -14.19 9.40 22.49
CA SER A 279 -14.44 10.69 21.84
C SER A 279 -14.40 10.58 20.32
N THR A 280 -13.43 9.85 19.77
CA THR A 280 -13.30 9.58 18.34
C THR A 280 -14.47 8.73 17.84
N GLN A 281 -14.80 7.63 18.53
CA GLN A 281 -15.95 6.78 18.19
C GLN A 281 -17.25 7.60 18.16
N THR A 282 -17.48 8.42 19.19
CA THR A 282 -18.63 9.32 19.27
C THR A 282 -18.66 10.32 18.12
N ALA A 283 -17.51 10.90 17.75
CA ALA A 283 -17.43 11.85 16.66
C ALA A 283 -17.66 11.21 15.28
N LEU A 284 -17.23 9.96 15.07
CA LEU A 284 -17.51 9.22 13.84
C LEU A 284 -18.99 8.85 13.74
N GLN A 285 -19.59 8.37 14.83
CA GLN A 285 -21.03 8.12 14.92
C GLN A 285 -21.84 9.38 14.62
N ALA A 286 -21.52 10.49 15.29
CA ALA A 286 -22.18 11.77 15.06
C ALA A 286 -21.97 12.31 13.63
N THR A 287 -20.90 11.92 12.94
CA THR A 287 -20.70 12.29 11.53
C THR A 287 -21.72 11.59 10.64
N ILE A 288 -22.08 10.35 10.94
CA ILE A 288 -23.14 9.61 10.24
C ILE A 288 -24.50 10.19 10.63
N ASP A 289 -24.79 10.30 11.93
CA ASP A 289 -26.10 10.74 12.43
C ASP A 289 -26.51 12.13 11.91
N ASN A 290 -25.54 13.03 11.72
CA ASN A 290 -25.78 14.39 11.25
C ASN A 290 -25.58 14.55 9.74
N THR A 291 -25.54 13.46 8.97
CA THR A 291 -25.40 13.52 7.51
C THR A 291 -26.63 14.18 6.89
N ASP A 292 -26.42 15.31 6.22
CA ASP A 292 -27.44 15.93 5.39
C ASP A 292 -27.53 15.21 4.04
N LEU A 293 -28.63 14.47 3.84
CA LEU A 293 -28.90 13.74 2.60
C LEU A 293 -28.99 14.67 1.39
N GLU A 294 -29.43 15.91 1.51
CA GLU A 294 -29.55 16.81 0.36
C GLU A 294 -28.17 17.29 -0.13
N ALA A 295 -27.22 17.44 0.81
CA ALA A 295 -25.86 17.90 0.55
C ALA A 295 -24.82 16.77 0.44
N LEU A 296 -25.25 15.50 0.51
CA LEU A 296 -24.34 14.35 0.48
C LEU A 296 -23.59 14.26 -0.85
N THR A 297 -22.26 14.34 -0.76
CA THR A 297 -21.33 14.27 -1.91
C THR A 297 -20.18 13.29 -1.70
N ASP A 298 -19.91 12.87 -0.45
CA ASP A 298 -18.86 11.90 -0.12
C ASP A 298 -19.48 10.55 0.30
N TYR A 299 -19.60 9.64 -0.66
CA TYR A 299 -20.22 8.32 -0.45
C TYR A 299 -19.34 7.33 0.33
N ARG A 300 -18.10 7.71 0.71
CA ARG A 300 -17.24 6.91 1.62
C ARG A 300 -17.94 6.54 2.92
N ILE A 301 -18.80 7.44 3.40
CA ILE A 301 -19.53 7.25 4.66
C ILE A 301 -20.40 5.98 4.65
N LEU A 302 -20.90 5.59 3.48
CA LEU A 302 -21.76 4.41 3.33
C LEU A 302 -21.02 3.10 3.63
N ALA A 303 -19.69 3.07 3.47
CA ALA A 303 -18.89 1.91 3.83
C ALA A 303 -19.01 1.55 5.32
N GLY A 304 -19.40 2.51 6.16
CA GLY A 304 -19.69 2.29 7.58
C GLY A 304 -20.75 1.21 7.84
N VAL A 305 -21.57 0.83 6.84
CA VAL A 305 -22.54 -0.27 6.96
C VAL A 305 -21.87 -1.61 7.30
N ALA A 306 -20.61 -1.81 6.88
CA ALA A 306 -19.83 -3.00 7.21
C ALA A 306 -19.27 -3.00 8.66
N VAL A 307 -19.42 -1.89 9.39
CA VAL A 307 -18.98 -1.74 10.79
C VAL A 307 -20.19 -1.97 11.70
N PRO A 308 -20.22 -3.03 12.53
CA PRO A 308 -21.41 -3.39 13.31
C PRO A 308 -21.97 -2.25 14.17
N GLN A 309 -21.09 -1.40 14.71
CA GLN A 309 -21.48 -0.28 15.57
C GLN A 309 -22.07 0.91 14.80
N LEU A 310 -21.79 1.03 13.50
CA LEU A 310 -22.25 2.13 12.65
C LEU A 310 -23.41 1.73 11.74
N CYS A 311 -23.63 0.41 11.54
CA CYS A 311 -24.57 -0.14 10.59
C CYS A 311 -25.98 0.48 10.70
N ASP A 312 -26.57 0.46 11.90
CA ASP A 312 -27.92 0.97 12.15
C ASP A 312 -28.09 2.45 11.80
N ALA A 313 -27.02 3.24 11.88
CA ALA A 313 -27.03 4.66 11.54
C ALA A 313 -26.83 4.91 10.03
N VAL A 314 -26.15 4.01 9.33
CA VAL A 314 -25.92 4.13 7.88
C VAL A 314 -27.12 3.65 7.07
N LEU A 315 -27.86 2.64 7.53
CA LEU A 315 -29.02 2.09 6.80
C LEU A 315 -30.08 3.15 6.44
N PRO A 316 -30.50 4.07 7.32
CA PRO A 316 -31.43 5.13 6.97
C PRO A 316 -30.90 6.07 5.86
N ILE A 317 -29.59 6.31 5.82
CA ILE A 317 -28.95 7.12 4.77
C ILE A 317 -29.09 6.39 3.43
N ILE A 318 -28.78 5.09 3.40
CA ILE A 318 -28.93 4.24 2.20
C ILE A 318 -30.38 4.27 1.69
N GLU A 319 -31.36 4.13 2.59
CA GLU A 319 -32.78 4.18 2.23
C GLU A 319 -33.23 5.56 1.72
N GLY A 320 -32.64 6.62 2.25
CA GLY A 320 -32.93 8.00 1.88
C GLY A 320 -32.35 8.48 0.55
N LEU A 321 -31.38 7.77 -0.05
CA LEU A 321 -30.73 8.23 -1.29
C LEU A 321 -31.76 8.40 -2.42
N ASN A 322 -31.69 9.51 -3.15
CA ASN A 322 -32.46 9.69 -4.37
C ASN A 322 -31.81 8.90 -5.54
N LYS A 323 -32.46 8.88 -6.72
CA LYS A 323 -31.96 8.12 -7.88
C LYS A 323 -30.53 8.51 -8.27
N LYS A 324 -30.24 9.80 -8.35
CA LYS A 324 -28.92 10.30 -8.75
C LYS A 324 -27.86 9.86 -7.74
N GLN A 325 -28.17 10.02 -6.45
CA GLN A 325 -27.26 9.64 -5.38
C GLN A 325 -27.03 8.13 -5.30
N LEU A 326 -28.06 7.33 -5.57
CA LEU A 326 -27.94 5.88 -5.61
C LEU A 326 -26.97 5.44 -6.73
N VAL A 327 -27.09 6.03 -7.93
CA VAL A 327 -26.15 5.76 -9.04
C VAL A 327 -24.73 6.16 -8.66
N GLU A 328 -24.54 7.36 -8.09
CA GLU A 328 -23.21 7.85 -7.68
C GLU A 328 -22.60 6.99 -6.55
N ALA A 329 -23.41 6.55 -5.58
CA ALA A 329 -23.00 5.66 -4.50
C ALA A 329 -22.55 4.29 -5.03
N ILE A 330 -23.35 3.68 -5.91
CA ILE A 330 -23.02 2.38 -6.53
C ILE A 330 -21.76 2.49 -7.40
N THR A 331 -21.65 3.58 -8.16
CA THR A 331 -20.46 3.86 -8.99
C THR A 331 -19.21 4.02 -8.14
N TYR A 332 -19.34 4.64 -6.96
CA TYR A 332 -18.24 4.79 -6.02
C TYR A 332 -17.83 3.45 -5.39
N ASN A 333 -18.79 2.70 -4.87
CA ASN A 333 -18.57 1.39 -4.28
C ASN A 333 -19.89 0.57 -4.28
N PRO A 334 -19.99 -0.55 -5.03
CA PRO A 334 -21.21 -1.35 -5.11
C PRO A 334 -21.42 -2.21 -3.84
N LEU A 335 -21.74 -1.56 -2.72
CA LEU A 335 -22.04 -2.22 -1.44
C LEU A 335 -23.27 -3.11 -1.57
N THR A 336 -23.22 -4.31 -0.98
CA THR A 336 -24.31 -5.30 -0.99
C THR A 336 -25.64 -4.70 -0.51
N GLU A 337 -25.60 -3.80 0.47
CA GLU A 337 -26.78 -3.14 1.05
C GLU A 337 -27.45 -2.15 0.08
N LEU A 338 -26.77 -1.71 -0.97
CA LEU A 338 -27.36 -0.87 -2.03
C LEU A 338 -28.15 -1.71 -3.06
N TRP A 339 -27.89 -3.03 -3.13
CA TRP A 339 -28.47 -3.92 -4.13
C TRP A 339 -30.01 -3.92 -4.11
N GLY A 340 -30.62 -3.98 -2.92
CA GLY A 340 -32.07 -4.03 -2.79
C GLY A 340 -32.75 -2.82 -3.46
N ARG A 341 -32.19 -1.62 -3.26
CA ARG A 341 -32.71 -0.40 -3.89
C ARG A 341 -32.38 -0.34 -5.38
N ALA A 342 -31.21 -0.82 -5.77
CA ALA A 342 -30.79 -0.89 -7.18
C ALA A 342 -31.75 -1.75 -8.00
N VAL A 343 -32.00 -2.99 -7.56
CA VAL A 343 -32.87 -3.94 -8.25
C VAL A 343 -34.32 -3.48 -8.24
N GLU A 344 -34.79 -2.84 -7.16
CA GLU A 344 -36.15 -2.31 -7.08
C GLU A 344 -36.38 -1.13 -8.04
N LYS A 345 -35.38 -0.25 -8.19
CA LYS A 345 -35.44 0.83 -9.18
C LYS A 345 -35.38 0.33 -10.61
N TYR A 346 -34.61 -0.72 -10.87
CA TYR A 346 -34.61 -1.40 -12.16
C TYR A 346 -35.94 -2.11 -12.45
N ARG A 347 -36.52 -2.83 -11.48
CA ARG A 347 -37.83 -3.50 -11.58
C ARG A 347 -38.92 -2.54 -12.03
N HIS A 348 -38.92 -1.30 -11.51
CA HIS A 348 -39.93 -0.28 -11.81
C HIS A 348 -39.54 0.70 -12.95
N SER A 349 -38.70 0.27 -13.89
CA SER A 349 -38.34 1.10 -15.05
C SER A 349 -39.58 1.49 -15.87
N SER A 350 -39.69 2.75 -16.26
CA SER A 350 -40.89 3.32 -16.91
C SER A 350 -40.82 3.41 -18.44
N SER A 351 -39.70 3.04 -19.05
CA SER A 351 -39.51 2.98 -20.50
C SER A 351 -38.40 2.00 -20.85
N PHE A 352 -38.39 1.47 -22.08
CA PHE A 352 -37.30 0.60 -22.56
C PHE A 352 -35.92 1.22 -22.37
N ARG A 353 -35.73 2.47 -22.82
CA ARG A 353 -34.45 3.21 -22.61
C ARG A 353 -34.16 3.44 -21.12
N GLY A 354 -35.19 3.69 -20.32
CA GLY A 354 -35.04 3.84 -18.87
C GLY A 354 -34.58 2.54 -18.21
N SER A 355 -35.06 1.40 -18.69
CA SER A 355 -34.63 0.07 -18.23
C SER A 355 -33.17 -0.19 -18.57
N GLU A 356 -32.75 0.09 -19.80
CA GLU A 356 -31.35 -0.07 -20.24
C GLU A 356 -30.40 0.81 -19.40
N ASN A 357 -30.76 2.08 -19.20
CA ASN A 357 -29.99 2.98 -18.35
C ASN A 357 -29.95 2.50 -16.89
N ASN A 358 -31.09 2.10 -16.32
CA ASN A 358 -31.13 1.58 -14.96
C ASN A 358 -30.31 0.29 -14.81
N PHE A 359 -30.34 -0.61 -15.79
CA PHE A 359 -29.52 -1.82 -15.76
C PHE A 359 -28.03 -1.45 -15.78
N SER A 360 -27.62 -0.61 -16.74
CA SER A 360 -26.23 -0.16 -16.88
C SER A 360 -25.73 0.54 -15.62
N ASP A 361 -26.51 1.43 -15.03
CA ASP A 361 -26.06 2.31 -13.95
C ASP A 361 -26.24 1.69 -12.55
N LEU A 362 -27.24 0.82 -12.35
CA LEU A 362 -27.59 0.28 -11.03
C LEU A 362 -27.27 -1.20 -10.86
N ILE A 363 -27.29 -1.99 -11.94
CA ILE A 363 -27.14 -3.46 -11.87
C ILE A 363 -25.74 -3.88 -12.29
N MET A 364 -25.28 -3.42 -13.46
CA MET A 364 -23.98 -3.78 -14.03
C MET A 364 -22.78 -3.58 -13.08
N PRO A 365 -22.73 -2.53 -12.23
CA PRO A 365 -21.61 -2.34 -11.31
C PRO A 365 -21.42 -3.47 -10.29
N PHE A 366 -22.44 -4.29 -10.04
CA PHE A 366 -22.36 -5.45 -9.15
C PHE A 366 -21.89 -6.73 -9.85
N ALA A 367 -21.65 -6.72 -11.17
CA ALA A 367 -21.25 -7.90 -11.91
C ALA A 367 -20.00 -8.56 -11.31
N GLY A 368 -20.07 -9.88 -11.07
CA GLY A 368 -19.01 -10.66 -10.41
C GLY A 368 -19.01 -10.63 -8.89
N GLN A 369 -19.95 -9.92 -8.25
CA GLN A 369 -20.10 -9.86 -6.78
C GLN A 369 -21.46 -10.38 -6.28
N LEU A 370 -22.39 -10.66 -7.20
CA LEU A 370 -23.74 -11.11 -6.88
C LEU A 370 -23.75 -12.58 -6.49
N ASN A 371 -24.42 -12.87 -5.37
CA ASN A 371 -24.73 -14.24 -4.96
C ASN A 371 -26.02 -14.77 -5.63
N SER A 372 -26.30 -16.05 -5.42
CA SER A 372 -27.47 -16.74 -5.98
C SER A 372 -28.80 -16.03 -5.71
N GLN A 373 -29.04 -15.58 -4.47
CA GLN A 373 -30.29 -14.89 -4.11
C GLN A 373 -30.44 -13.54 -4.82
N GLN A 374 -29.33 -12.81 -5.01
CA GLN A 374 -29.36 -11.54 -5.72
C GLN A 374 -29.59 -11.75 -7.22
N LEU A 375 -29.03 -12.80 -7.81
CA LEU A 375 -29.32 -13.14 -9.20
C LEU A 375 -30.78 -13.60 -9.39
N ASP A 376 -31.36 -14.32 -8.43
CA ASP A 376 -32.79 -14.64 -8.44
C ASP A 376 -33.64 -13.36 -8.48
N GLN A 377 -33.34 -12.40 -7.62
CA GLN A 377 -34.03 -11.11 -7.59
C GLN A 377 -33.90 -10.34 -8.92
N LEU A 378 -32.75 -10.43 -9.58
CA LEU A 378 -32.52 -9.83 -10.89
C LEU A 378 -33.37 -10.50 -11.98
N LEU A 379 -33.40 -11.84 -12.02
CA LEU A 379 -34.22 -12.57 -12.99
C LEU A 379 -35.70 -12.26 -12.79
N ASP A 380 -36.17 -12.27 -11.54
CA ASP A 380 -37.55 -11.89 -11.20
C ASP A 380 -37.82 -10.43 -11.60
N ALA A 381 -36.87 -9.50 -11.41
CA ALA A 381 -37.04 -8.09 -11.81
C ALA A 381 -37.09 -7.89 -13.33
N VAL A 382 -36.44 -8.76 -14.11
CA VAL A 382 -36.53 -8.73 -15.58
C VAL A 382 -37.93 -9.13 -16.03
N ILE A 383 -38.47 -10.22 -15.47
CA ILE A 383 -39.76 -10.81 -15.91
C ILE A 383 -40.99 -10.17 -15.28
N ASP A 384 -40.84 -9.30 -14.28
CA ASP A 384 -41.95 -8.59 -13.64
C ASP A 384 -42.41 -7.33 -14.39
N ASN A 385 -41.60 -6.80 -15.32
CA ASN A 385 -41.93 -5.56 -16.03
C ASN A 385 -41.64 -5.62 -17.53
N SER A 386 -42.65 -5.35 -18.35
CA SER A 386 -42.53 -5.31 -19.82
C SER A 386 -41.49 -4.34 -20.33
N GLN A 387 -41.26 -3.25 -19.61
CA GLN A 387 -40.21 -2.30 -19.97
C GLN A 387 -38.80 -2.89 -19.79
N ASN A 388 -38.66 -3.96 -19.01
CA ASN A 388 -37.40 -4.66 -18.74
C ASN A 388 -37.19 -5.82 -19.71
N TRP A 389 -38.13 -6.77 -19.80
CA TRP A 389 -37.92 -7.93 -20.68
C TRP A 389 -37.96 -7.57 -22.17
N ASP A 390 -38.63 -6.47 -22.56
CA ASP A 390 -38.72 -6.05 -23.95
C ASP A 390 -37.62 -5.08 -24.40
N ALA A 391 -36.93 -4.42 -23.46
CA ALA A 391 -35.81 -3.51 -23.76
C ALA A 391 -34.68 -4.19 -24.53
N ALA A 392 -34.13 -3.53 -25.55
CA ALA A 392 -33.35 -4.17 -26.60
C ALA A 392 -32.07 -4.83 -26.08
N GLU A 393 -31.41 -4.24 -25.08
CA GLU A 393 -30.12 -4.69 -24.57
C GLU A 393 -30.20 -5.61 -23.34
N THR A 394 -31.38 -5.92 -22.82
CA THR A 394 -31.54 -6.65 -21.54
C THR A 394 -30.88 -8.02 -21.55
N ASP A 395 -31.03 -8.80 -22.62
CA ASP A 395 -30.37 -10.10 -22.80
C ASP A 395 -28.84 -9.96 -22.83
N THR A 396 -28.34 -8.96 -23.58
CA THR A 396 -26.91 -8.66 -23.65
C THR A 396 -26.33 -8.27 -22.29
N PHE A 397 -27.07 -7.49 -21.50
CA PHE A 397 -26.66 -7.14 -20.14
C PHE A 397 -26.70 -8.33 -19.18
N LEU A 398 -27.74 -9.17 -19.24
CA LEU A 398 -27.80 -10.41 -18.46
C LEU A 398 -26.64 -11.35 -18.78
N ILE A 399 -26.29 -11.51 -20.06
CA ILE A 399 -25.12 -12.30 -20.47
C ILE A 399 -23.85 -11.77 -19.80
N ARG A 400 -23.64 -10.45 -19.76
CA ARG A 400 -22.46 -9.85 -19.12
C ARG A 400 -22.41 -10.12 -17.63
N VAL A 401 -23.54 -10.04 -16.94
CA VAL A 401 -23.63 -10.35 -15.50
C VAL A 401 -23.37 -11.83 -15.24
N LEU A 402 -23.92 -12.73 -16.07
CA LEU A 402 -23.87 -14.18 -15.84
C LEU A 402 -22.57 -14.86 -16.30
N ARG A 403 -21.83 -14.29 -17.26
CA ARG A 403 -20.70 -14.95 -17.95
C ARG A 403 -19.60 -15.49 -17.02
N ASN A 404 -19.38 -14.86 -15.87
CA ASN A 404 -18.31 -15.23 -14.91
C ASN A 404 -18.84 -15.54 -13.51
N VAL A 405 -20.12 -15.90 -13.38
CA VAL A 405 -20.71 -16.29 -12.09
C VAL A 405 -20.15 -17.65 -11.68
N ALA A 406 -19.68 -17.77 -10.44
CA ALA A 406 -19.21 -19.03 -9.91
C ALA A 406 -20.37 -20.05 -9.83
N PRO A 407 -20.15 -21.36 -10.00
CA PRO A 407 -21.23 -22.34 -9.95
C PRO A 407 -22.09 -22.29 -8.68
N ALA A 408 -21.50 -21.94 -7.54
CA ALA A 408 -22.20 -21.79 -6.27
C ALA A 408 -23.14 -20.57 -6.20
N ASP A 409 -22.89 -19.57 -7.04
CA ASP A 409 -23.62 -18.30 -7.06
C ASP A 409 -24.64 -18.24 -8.20
N LEU A 410 -24.75 -19.26 -9.05
CA LEU A 410 -25.76 -19.30 -10.11
C LEU A 410 -27.18 -19.17 -9.53
N PRO A 411 -28.15 -18.61 -10.29
CA PRO A 411 -29.54 -18.50 -9.82
C PRO A 411 -30.10 -19.85 -9.38
N THR A 412 -31.05 -19.87 -8.45
CA THR A 412 -31.68 -21.12 -8.01
C THR A 412 -32.47 -21.78 -9.15
N THR A 413 -32.66 -23.11 -9.06
CA THR A 413 -33.49 -23.84 -10.03
C THR A 413 -34.89 -23.25 -10.13
N ASP A 414 -35.48 -22.81 -9.01
CA ASP A 414 -36.82 -22.23 -8.99
C ASP A 414 -36.87 -20.89 -9.74
N ALA A 415 -35.88 -20.01 -9.54
CA ALA A 415 -35.82 -18.74 -10.27
C ALA A 415 -35.61 -18.96 -11.78
N ARG A 416 -34.74 -19.90 -12.17
CA ARG A 416 -34.54 -20.25 -13.59
C ARG A 416 -35.82 -20.81 -14.21
N ASN A 417 -36.56 -21.63 -13.46
CA ASN A 417 -37.84 -22.18 -13.90
C ASN A 417 -38.88 -21.07 -14.10
N ARG A 418 -39.02 -20.14 -13.14
CA ARG A 418 -39.93 -18.98 -13.28
C ARG A 418 -39.55 -18.13 -14.49
N PHE A 419 -38.27 -17.79 -14.61
CA PHE A 419 -37.74 -17.01 -15.73
C PHE A 419 -38.06 -17.65 -17.07
N TYR A 420 -37.76 -18.95 -17.22
CA TYR A 420 -38.03 -19.68 -18.46
C TYR A 420 -39.53 -19.75 -18.79
N LYS A 421 -40.37 -20.07 -17.81
CA LYS A 421 -41.83 -20.14 -18.01
C LYS A 421 -42.38 -18.80 -18.49
N GLU A 422 -41.95 -17.69 -17.90
CA GLU A 422 -42.44 -16.37 -18.27
C GLU A 422 -41.96 -15.95 -19.66
N ILE A 423 -40.67 -16.13 -20.00
CA ILE A 423 -40.18 -15.81 -21.35
C ILE A 423 -40.80 -16.70 -22.45
N HIS A 424 -41.18 -17.94 -22.11
CA HIS A 424 -41.94 -18.83 -22.99
C HIS A 424 -43.35 -18.29 -23.21
N HIS A 425 -44.07 -17.98 -22.12
CA HIS A 425 -45.42 -17.41 -22.13
C HIS A 425 -45.50 -16.10 -22.95
N ILE A 426 -44.57 -15.17 -22.76
CA ILE A 426 -44.53 -13.89 -23.48
C ILE A 426 -43.87 -13.98 -24.88
N ARG A 427 -43.57 -15.18 -25.37
CA ARG A 427 -42.99 -15.46 -26.70
C ARG A 427 -41.65 -14.73 -26.96
N ARG A 428 -40.75 -14.74 -25.97
CA ARG A 428 -39.41 -14.09 -26.02
C ARG A 428 -38.21 -15.04 -25.93
N ILE A 429 -38.42 -16.34 -26.10
CA ILE A 429 -37.34 -17.35 -26.04
C ILE A 429 -36.14 -17.00 -26.94
N ASN A 430 -36.39 -16.64 -28.21
CA ASN A 430 -35.32 -16.35 -29.16
C ASN A 430 -34.41 -15.20 -28.71
N LYS A 431 -34.95 -14.23 -27.98
CA LYS A 431 -34.17 -13.11 -27.45
C LYS A 431 -33.25 -13.54 -26.31
N TYR A 432 -33.68 -14.51 -25.51
CA TYR A 432 -32.97 -14.97 -24.31
C TYR A 432 -32.26 -16.32 -24.51
N GLU A 433 -32.09 -16.79 -25.75
CA GLU A 433 -31.49 -18.09 -26.05
C GLU A 433 -30.07 -18.23 -25.46
N ASP A 434 -29.25 -17.20 -25.62
CA ASP A 434 -27.88 -17.16 -25.08
C ASP A 434 -27.87 -17.08 -23.55
N VAL A 435 -28.83 -16.36 -22.95
CA VAL A 435 -29.00 -16.31 -21.48
C VAL A 435 -29.37 -17.69 -20.95
N LEU A 436 -30.33 -18.38 -21.59
CA LEU A 436 -30.71 -19.74 -21.23
C LEU A 436 -29.55 -20.72 -21.38
N SER A 437 -28.71 -20.55 -22.39
CA SER A 437 -27.51 -21.38 -22.59
C SER A 437 -26.52 -21.23 -21.43
N LEU A 438 -26.31 -20.01 -20.94
CA LEU A 438 -25.48 -19.76 -19.74
C LEU A 438 -26.11 -20.38 -18.48
N LEU A 439 -27.43 -20.25 -18.30
CA LEU A 439 -28.15 -20.80 -17.15
C LEU A 439 -28.16 -22.33 -17.09
N LYS A 440 -27.86 -23.02 -18.19
CA LYS A 440 -27.73 -24.50 -18.26
C LYS A 440 -26.32 -25.00 -17.99
N SER A 441 -25.36 -24.12 -17.73
CA SER A 441 -23.93 -24.48 -17.60
C SER A 441 -23.62 -25.48 -16.49
N ASP A 442 -24.46 -25.56 -15.46
CA ASP A 442 -24.36 -26.51 -14.34
C ASP A 442 -25.22 -27.78 -14.50
N GLY A 443 -25.82 -27.98 -15.68
CA GLY A 443 -26.67 -29.14 -15.97
C GLY A 443 -28.15 -28.96 -15.62
N TRP A 444 -28.60 -27.75 -15.27
CA TRP A 444 -30.03 -27.44 -15.18
C TRP A 444 -30.76 -27.73 -16.51
N SER A 445 -31.91 -28.40 -16.42
CA SER A 445 -32.76 -28.72 -17.56
C SER A 445 -34.02 -27.85 -17.59
N LEU A 446 -34.46 -27.45 -18.78
CA LEU A 446 -35.69 -26.69 -18.95
C LEU A 446 -36.90 -27.49 -18.42
N PRO A 447 -37.81 -26.85 -17.67
CA PRO A 447 -39.06 -27.49 -17.28
C PRO A 447 -39.92 -27.79 -18.53
N PRO A 448 -40.83 -28.77 -18.47
CA PRO A 448 -41.71 -29.10 -19.59
C PRO A 448 -42.50 -27.86 -20.01
N ALA A 449 -42.64 -27.64 -21.32
CA ALA A 449 -43.48 -26.58 -21.84
C ALA A 449 -44.94 -26.84 -21.43
N GLU A 450 -45.53 -25.91 -20.69
CA GLU A 450 -46.99 -25.88 -20.52
C GLU A 450 -47.59 -25.43 -21.86
N GLU A 451 -48.64 -26.11 -22.33
CA GLU A 451 -49.36 -25.74 -23.56
C GLU A 451 -49.89 -24.30 -23.40
N ILE A 452 -49.32 -23.35 -24.16
CA ILE A 452 -49.86 -21.99 -24.21
C ILE A 452 -51.18 -22.06 -24.97
N PRO A 453 -52.33 -21.68 -24.39
CA PRO A 453 -53.57 -21.56 -25.14
C PRO A 453 -53.36 -20.54 -26.27
N ASP A 454 -53.63 -20.95 -27.51
CA ASP A 454 -53.69 -20.03 -28.64
C ASP A 454 -54.87 -19.08 -28.44
N ASP A 455 -54.59 -17.81 -28.10
CA ASP A 455 -55.50 -16.67 -28.32
C ASP A 455 -54.96 -15.76 -29.43
#